data_AF-A0AAJ0MAX1-F1
#
_entry.id   AF-A0AAJ0MAX1-F1
#
_cell.length_a   1.000
_cell.length_b   1.000
_cell.length_c   1.000
_cell.angle_alpha   90.00
_cell.angle_beta   90.00
_cell.angle_gamma   90.00
#
_symmetry.space_group_name_H-M   'P 1'
#
loop_
_entity.id
_entity.type
_entity.pdbx_description
1 polymer ?
#
loop_
_entity_poly.entity_id
_entity_poly.type
_entity_poly.pdbx_seq_one_letter_code
_entity_poly.pdbx_strand_id
1 'polypeptide(L)'
;MFLGIFNLDGLDEQVATLVQAVNASAGGWALVDTVSVGNELVNNGQATARQVVDAVAAARASLRSAGYLGPVVTVDTFLAVERFPVLCDASDYCAVNVHPFFDGSTAAAQAGQFVLRKVADVREVLLDSGKKVVVTESGWPWQGNTNGLAVPGRQNQKMAVQSIVDVYGATNPGGLILFTAFDDGWKKAEPGTFYAEQFWGMYSS
;
A
#
# COMPACT_ATOMS: atom_id res chain seq x y z
N MET A 1 2.10 -0.87 14.54
CA MET A 1 1.89 0.26 13.61
C MET A 1 2.68 0.02 12.35
N PHE A 2 2.15 0.42 11.20
CA PHE A 2 2.88 0.48 9.94
C PHE A 2 3.28 1.95 9.74
N LEU A 3 4.58 2.26 9.77
CA LEU A 3 5.09 3.63 9.66
C LEU A 3 5.65 3.87 8.25
N GLY A 4 5.47 5.08 7.71
CA GLY A 4 5.93 5.44 6.37
C GLY A 4 6.97 6.57 6.40
N ILE A 5 8.02 6.41 5.59
CA ILE A 5 8.94 7.46 5.17
C ILE A 5 8.57 7.77 3.72
N PHE A 6 7.91 8.90 3.48
CA PHE A 6 7.22 9.13 2.19
C PHE A 6 8.12 9.64 1.07
N ASN A 7 9.14 10.45 1.39
CA ASN A 7 10.05 11.01 0.40
C ASN A 7 11.44 10.36 0.50
N LEU A 8 12.14 10.21 -0.63
CA LEU A 8 13.52 9.77 -0.67
C LEU A 8 14.50 10.93 -0.39
N ASP A 9 14.10 12.18 -0.63
CA ASP A 9 14.91 13.35 -0.30
C ASP A 9 15.01 13.53 1.23
N GLY A 10 16.21 13.81 1.74
CA GLY A 10 16.42 13.96 3.18
C GLY A 10 16.15 12.68 3.97
N LEU A 11 16.38 11.51 3.37
CA LEU A 11 16.10 10.20 3.97
C LEU A 11 16.66 10.05 5.39
N ASP A 12 17.91 10.47 5.62
CA ASP A 12 18.55 10.35 6.94
C ASP A 12 17.86 11.21 8.00
N GLU A 13 17.42 12.41 7.65
CA GLU A 13 16.69 13.31 8.54
C GLU A 13 15.30 12.75 8.87
N GLN A 14 14.62 12.16 7.88
CA GLN A 14 13.33 11.50 8.08
C GLN A 14 13.46 10.25 8.95
N VAL A 15 14.48 9.42 8.73
CA VAL A 15 14.77 8.26 9.58
C VAL A 15 15.08 8.71 11.01
N ALA A 16 15.93 9.74 11.18
CA ALA A 16 16.25 10.28 12.50
C ALA A 16 14.99 10.81 13.22
N THR A 17 14.11 11.51 12.51
CA THR A 17 12.83 11.99 13.04
C THR A 17 11.95 10.83 13.50
N LEU A 18 11.81 9.78 12.68
CA LEU A 18 11.05 8.58 13.02
C LEU A 18 11.63 7.89 14.27
N VAL A 19 12.95 7.69 14.32
CA VAL A 19 13.65 7.08 15.46
C VAL A 19 13.43 7.91 16.73
N GLN A 20 13.52 9.23 16.65
CA GLN A 20 13.27 10.11 17.79
C GLN A 20 11.84 9.97 18.31
N ALA A 21 10.85 9.96 17.41
CA ALA A 21 9.45 9.81 17.79
C ALA A 21 9.18 8.44 18.45
N VAL A 22 9.77 7.37 17.92
CA VAL A 22 9.64 6.03 18.50
C VAL A 22 10.31 5.96 19.88
N ASN A 23 11.53 6.48 20.03
CA ASN A 23 12.23 6.50 21.33
C ASN A 23 11.54 7.35 22.38
N ALA A 24 10.82 8.39 21.97
CA ALA A 24 9.99 9.21 22.87
C ALA A 24 8.67 8.52 23.27
N SER A 25 8.26 7.47 22.55
CA SER A 25 7.04 6.72 22.85
C SER A 25 7.28 5.69 23.96
N ALA A 26 6.28 5.51 24.85
CA ALA A 26 6.39 4.58 25.97
C ALA A 26 6.60 3.11 25.57
N GLY A 27 6.23 2.72 24.34
CA GLY A 27 6.37 1.35 23.84
C GLY A 27 7.56 1.15 22.88
N GLY A 28 8.26 2.21 22.49
CA GLY A 28 9.42 2.12 21.60
C GLY A 28 9.15 1.32 20.31
N TRP A 29 10.17 0.58 19.87
CA TRP A 29 10.07 -0.27 18.67
C TRP A 29 9.03 -1.39 18.76
N ALA A 30 8.58 -1.78 19.97
CA ALA A 30 7.55 -2.81 20.12
C ALA A 30 6.18 -2.38 19.56
N LEU A 31 5.96 -1.08 19.35
CA LEU A 31 4.75 -0.55 18.71
C LEU A 31 4.84 -0.57 17.18
N VAL A 32 6.02 -0.80 16.60
CA VAL A 32 6.27 -0.71 15.16
C VAL A 32 6.35 -2.11 14.57
N ASP A 33 5.38 -2.43 13.71
CA ASP A 33 5.36 -3.69 12.98
C ASP A 33 6.26 -3.56 11.75
N THR A 34 5.99 -2.60 10.88
CA THR A 34 6.71 -2.39 9.61
C THR A 34 7.09 -0.92 9.46
N VAL A 35 8.24 -0.65 8.81
CA VAL A 35 8.58 0.66 8.23
C VAL A 35 8.61 0.56 6.70
N SER A 36 7.83 1.39 6.00
CA SER A 36 7.90 1.54 4.54
C SER A 36 8.73 2.74 4.14
N VAL A 37 9.48 2.60 3.04
CA VAL A 37 10.29 3.64 2.40
C VAL A 37 9.71 3.91 1.02
N GLY A 38 9.10 5.08 0.85
CA GLY A 38 8.32 5.45 -0.31
C GLY A 38 6.89 4.91 -0.29
N ASN A 39 6.04 5.54 -1.09
CA ASN A 39 4.71 5.07 -1.45
C ASN A 39 4.40 5.46 -2.91
N GLU A 40 4.25 4.48 -3.79
CA GLU A 40 3.91 4.64 -5.22
C GLU A 40 4.85 5.54 -6.03
N LEU A 41 6.11 5.66 -5.61
CA LEU A 41 7.07 6.57 -6.25
C LEU A 41 7.40 6.17 -7.69
N VAL A 42 7.42 4.85 -7.99
CA VAL A 42 7.71 4.35 -9.33
C VAL A 42 6.48 4.47 -10.22
N ASN A 43 5.29 4.08 -9.72
CA ASN A 43 4.03 4.26 -10.45
C ASN A 43 3.81 5.73 -10.86
N ASN A 44 4.11 6.66 -9.95
CA ASN A 44 3.93 8.09 -10.18
C ASN A 44 5.08 8.74 -10.98
N GLY A 45 6.09 7.97 -11.39
CA GLY A 45 7.25 8.47 -12.14
C GLY A 45 8.15 9.43 -11.36
N GLN A 46 8.05 9.45 -10.04
CA GLN A 46 8.81 10.33 -9.15
C GLN A 46 10.21 9.78 -8.84
N ALA A 47 10.37 8.44 -8.88
CA ALA A 47 11.65 7.79 -8.72
C ALA A 47 11.77 6.57 -9.64
N THR A 48 13.01 6.20 -9.97
CA THR A 48 13.31 4.91 -10.60
C THR A 48 13.27 3.78 -9.58
N ALA A 49 12.98 2.56 -10.01
CA ALA A 49 13.02 1.39 -9.13
C ALA A 49 14.38 1.23 -8.43
N ARG A 50 15.48 1.58 -9.11
CA ARG A 50 16.83 1.55 -8.51
C ARG A 50 16.97 2.54 -7.35
N GLN A 51 16.52 3.79 -7.53
CA GLN A 51 16.56 4.79 -6.46
C GLN A 51 15.77 4.34 -5.23
N VAL A 52 14.61 3.71 -5.43
CA VAL A 52 13.81 3.17 -4.33
C VAL A 52 14.53 2.02 -3.63
N VAL A 53 15.11 1.08 -4.37
CA VAL A 53 15.87 -0.05 -3.79
C VAL A 53 17.07 0.44 -2.98
N ASP A 54 17.83 1.40 -3.51
CA ASP A 54 18.98 1.99 -2.81
C ASP A 54 18.53 2.69 -1.52
N ALA A 55 17.40 3.41 -1.55
CA ALA A 55 16.82 4.05 -0.38
C ALA A 55 16.32 3.04 0.68
N VAL A 56 15.67 1.95 0.27
CA VAL A 56 15.26 0.87 1.19
C VAL A 56 16.48 0.28 1.89
N ALA A 57 17.58 0.04 1.17
CA ALA A 57 18.81 -0.48 1.75
C ALA A 57 19.44 0.49 2.76
N ALA A 58 19.53 1.78 2.41
CA ALA A 58 20.06 2.83 3.28
C ALA A 58 19.20 3.01 4.55
N ALA A 59 17.90 3.16 4.41
CA ALA A 59 16.97 3.30 5.52
C ALA A 59 17.01 2.07 6.44
N ARG A 60 17.07 0.86 5.87
CA ARG A 60 17.21 -0.37 6.64
C ARG A 60 18.46 -0.37 7.48
N ALA A 61 19.61 0.02 6.92
CA ALA A 61 20.85 0.11 7.69
C ALA A 61 20.72 1.07 8.87
N SER A 62 20.22 2.29 8.63
CA SER A 62 20.02 3.31 9.66
C SER A 62 19.03 2.87 10.76
N LEU A 63 17.92 2.25 10.37
CA LEU A 63 16.92 1.72 11.31
C LEU A 63 17.49 0.58 12.17
N ARG A 64 18.30 -0.32 11.59
CA ARG A 64 18.96 -1.40 12.33
C ARG A 64 19.98 -0.84 13.33
N SER A 65 20.75 0.18 12.95
CA SER A 65 21.64 0.91 13.87
C SER A 65 20.89 1.58 15.02
N ALA A 66 19.62 1.98 14.80
CA ALA A 66 18.75 2.54 15.83
C ALA A 66 17.99 1.49 16.67
N GLY A 67 18.24 0.19 16.44
CA GLY A 67 17.66 -0.91 17.20
C GLY A 67 16.32 -1.43 16.68
N TYR A 68 15.81 -0.93 15.55
CA TYR A 68 14.63 -1.52 14.91
C TYR A 68 15.00 -2.79 14.17
N LEU A 69 14.39 -3.92 14.53
CA LEU A 69 14.64 -5.23 13.92
C LEU A 69 13.47 -5.74 13.05
N GLY A 70 12.39 -4.97 12.94
CA GLY A 70 11.22 -5.37 12.15
C GLY A 70 11.39 -5.13 10.63
N PRO A 71 10.39 -5.56 9.83
CA PRO A 71 10.38 -5.41 8.38
C PRO A 71 10.60 -3.98 7.87
N VAL A 72 11.45 -3.86 6.86
CA VAL A 72 11.63 -2.67 6.04
C VAL A 72 11.27 -2.98 4.59
N VAL A 73 10.28 -2.26 4.08
CA VAL A 73 9.69 -2.49 2.74
C VAL A 73 9.62 -1.20 1.93
N THR A 74 9.28 -1.30 0.66
CA THR A 74 8.71 -0.19 -0.12
C THR A 74 7.32 -0.58 -0.61
N VAL A 75 6.42 0.40 -0.71
CA VAL A 75 5.05 0.22 -1.20
C VAL A 75 4.92 0.86 -2.56
N ASP A 76 4.42 0.11 -3.53
CA ASP A 76 4.05 0.63 -4.86
C ASP A 76 2.81 -0.11 -5.40
N THR A 77 2.28 0.29 -6.55
CA THR A 77 1.13 -0.38 -7.15
C THR A 77 1.52 -1.78 -7.67
N PHE A 78 0.55 -2.70 -7.74
CA PHE A 78 0.80 -4.00 -8.36
C PHE A 78 1.34 -3.88 -9.80
N LEU A 79 0.91 -2.85 -10.56
CA LEU A 79 1.40 -2.59 -11.91
C LEU A 79 2.89 -2.20 -11.91
N ALA A 80 3.32 -1.36 -10.97
CA ALA A 80 4.73 -0.99 -10.84
C ALA A 80 5.58 -2.20 -10.44
N VAL A 81 5.09 -3.05 -9.54
CA VAL A 81 5.79 -4.27 -9.11
C VAL A 81 5.83 -5.33 -10.23
N GLU A 82 4.74 -5.55 -10.96
CA GLU A 82 4.73 -6.45 -12.13
C GLU A 82 5.80 -6.04 -13.16
N ARG A 83 6.01 -4.73 -13.33
CA ARG A 83 7.04 -4.18 -14.22
C ARG A 83 8.44 -4.18 -13.61
N PHE A 84 8.56 -3.95 -12.30
CA PHE A 84 9.81 -3.84 -11.56
C PHE A 84 9.77 -4.70 -10.28
N PRO A 85 9.85 -6.05 -10.40
CA PRO A 85 9.75 -6.97 -9.25
C PRO A 85 10.79 -6.71 -8.15
N VAL A 86 11.91 -6.08 -8.52
CA VAL A 86 13.00 -5.69 -7.63
C VAL A 86 12.54 -4.85 -6.42
N LEU A 87 11.43 -4.11 -6.53
CA LEU A 87 10.83 -3.38 -5.42
C LEU A 87 10.41 -4.33 -4.27
N CYS A 88 9.76 -5.44 -4.64
CA CYS A 88 9.39 -6.48 -3.69
C CYS A 88 10.57 -7.38 -3.34
N ASP A 89 11.49 -7.65 -4.26
CA ASP A 89 12.65 -8.50 -3.97
C ASP A 89 13.60 -7.84 -2.95
N ALA A 90 13.78 -6.52 -3.02
CA ALA A 90 14.57 -5.76 -2.05
C ALA A 90 13.89 -5.60 -0.68
N SER A 91 12.57 -5.79 -0.61
CA SER A 91 11.78 -5.65 0.62
C SER A 91 11.76 -6.93 1.45
N ASP A 92 11.63 -6.80 2.78
CA ASP A 92 11.54 -7.96 3.69
C ASP A 92 10.29 -8.83 3.44
N TYR A 93 9.22 -8.20 2.95
CA TYR A 93 8.10 -8.85 2.27
C TYR A 93 7.62 -7.95 1.13
N CYS A 94 6.86 -8.51 0.19
CA CYS A 94 6.31 -7.73 -0.92
C CYS A 94 5.09 -6.92 -0.43
N ALA A 95 5.17 -5.59 -0.48
CA ALA A 95 4.11 -4.70 -0.05
C ALA A 95 3.53 -3.97 -1.28
N VAL A 96 2.22 -4.14 -1.54
CA VAL A 96 1.61 -3.67 -2.78
C VAL A 96 0.24 -3.02 -2.57
N ASN A 97 -0.01 -1.94 -3.30
CA ASN A 97 -1.33 -1.34 -3.38
C ASN A 97 -2.12 -1.96 -4.54
N VAL A 98 -3.35 -2.40 -4.26
CA VAL A 98 -4.22 -3.11 -5.20
C VAL A 98 -5.62 -2.55 -5.07
N HIS A 99 -5.98 -1.60 -5.93
CA HIS A 99 -7.30 -0.95 -5.92
C HIS A 99 -8.14 -1.40 -7.11
N PRO A 100 -9.14 -2.30 -6.91
CA PRO A 100 -9.99 -2.80 -7.99
C PRO A 100 -10.77 -1.69 -8.70
N PHE A 101 -11.05 -0.57 -8.03
CA PHE A 101 -11.80 0.56 -8.59
C PHE A 101 -11.12 1.18 -9.84
N PHE A 102 -9.79 1.15 -9.91
CA PHE A 102 -9.07 1.70 -11.06
C PHE A 102 -9.07 0.75 -12.27
N ASP A 103 -9.53 -0.49 -12.11
CA ASP A 103 -9.84 -1.37 -13.23
C ASP A 103 -11.30 -1.18 -13.68
N GLY A 104 -11.49 -0.51 -14.82
CA GLY A 104 -12.83 -0.20 -15.34
C GLY A 104 -13.65 -1.43 -15.76
N SER A 105 -13.07 -2.63 -15.71
CA SER A 105 -13.74 -3.90 -16.01
C SER A 105 -14.19 -4.66 -14.76
N THR A 106 -13.85 -4.19 -13.56
CA THR A 106 -14.17 -4.86 -12.30
C THR A 106 -15.39 -4.23 -11.64
N ALA A 107 -16.47 -5.00 -11.48
CA ALA A 107 -17.60 -4.58 -10.67
C ALA A 107 -17.29 -4.76 -9.17
N ALA A 108 -17.98 -4.00 -8.30
CA ALA A 108 -17.77 -4.04 -6.86
C ALA A 108 -17.82 -5.47 -6.26
N ALA A 109 -18.78 -6.30 -6.67
CA ALA A 109 -18.89 -7.69 -6.20
C ALA A 109 -17.66 -8.55 -6.52
N GLN A 110 -16.89 -8.19 -7.55
CA GLN A 110 -15.73 -8.92 -8.05
C GLN A 110 -14.40 -8.38 -7.48
N ALA A 111 -14.44 -7.33 -6.65
CA ALA A 111 -13.26 -6.67 -6.11
C ALA A 111 -12.29 -7.65 -5.42
N GLY A 112 -12.77 -8.58 -4.61
CA GLY A 112 -11.91 -9.56 -3.95
C GLY A 112 -11.25 -10.56 -4.91
N GLN A 113 -11.96 -10.96 -5.98
CA GLN A 113 -11.39 -11.82 -7.02
C GLN A 113 -10.33 -11.08 -7.85
N PHE A 114 -10.51 -9.78 -8.06
CA PHE A 114 -9.48 -8.95 -8.67
C PHE A 114 -8.21 -8.93 -7.80
N VAL A 115 -8.34 -8.61 -6.50
CA VAL A 115 -7.19 -8.57 -5.58
C VAL A 115 -6.47 -9.92 -5.54
N LEU A 116 -7.22 -11.02 -5.40
CA LEU A 116 -6.65 -12.38 -5.37
C LEU A 116 -5.83 -12.70 -6.62
N ARG A 117 -6.38 -12.39 -7.81
CA ARG A 117 -5.67 -12.61 -9.08
C ARG A 117 -4.43 -11.74 -9.19
N LYS A 118 -4.51 -10.45 -8.84
CA LYS A 118 -3.36 -9.54 -8.93
C LYS A 118 -2.23 -9.88 -7.98
N VAL A 119 -2.54 -10.39 -6.79
CA VAL A 119 -1.51 -10.92 -5.90
C VAL A 119 -0.87 -12.18 -6.47
N ALA A 120 -1.62 -13.05 -7.15
CA ALA A 120 -1.05 -14.20 -7.84
C ALA A 120 -0.12 -13.77 -8.99
N ASP A 121 -0.57 -12.84 -9.85
CA ASP A 121 0.24 -12.29 -10.95
C ASP A 121 1.57 -11.69 -10.43
N VAL A 122 1.52 -10.94 -9.32
CA VAL A 122 2.71 -10.40 -8.66
C VAL A 122 3.66 -11.51 -8.22
N ARG A 123 3.17 -12.60 -7.60
CA ARG A 123 4.03 -13.70 -7.13
C ARG A 123 4.82 -14.38 -8.26
N GLU A 124 4.22 -14.50 -9.45
CA GLU A 124 4.84 -15.16 -10.60
C GLU A 124 6.07 -14.40 -11.15
N VAL A 125 6.18 -13.09 -10.89
CA VAL A 125 7.30 -12.27 -11.37
C VAL A 125 8.40 -12.06 -10.33
N LEU A 126 8.19 -12.45 -9.07
CA LEU A 126 9.19 -12.30 -8.01
C LEU A 126 10.31 -13.34 -8.16
N LEU A 127 11.51 -13.02 -7.65
CA LEU A 127 12.61 -13.98 -7.57
C LEU A 127 12.28 -15.15 -6.63
N ASP A 128 11.53 -14.87 -5.57
CA ASP A 128 10.97 -15.86 -4.65
C ASP A 128 9.44 -15.80 -4.72
N SER A 129 8.84 -16.74 -5.45
CA SER A 129 7.38 -16.86 -5.56
C SER A 129 6.70 -17.22 -4.22
N GLY A 130 7.46 -17.71 -3.24
CA GLY A 130 7.03 -17.97 -1.88
C GLY A 130 7.08 -16.74 -0.97
N LYS A 131 7.64 -15.62 -1.43
CA LYS A 131 7.75 -14.38 -0.65
C LYS A 131 6.35 -13.93 -0.20
N LYS A 132 6.22 -13.59 1.09
CA LYS A 132 4.98 -13.05 1.63
C LYS A 132 4.58 -11.79 0.84
N VAL A 133 3.33 -11.74 0.40
CA VAL A 133 2.73 -10.54 -0.22
C VAL A 133 1.70 -9.98 0.75
N VAL A 134 1.78 -8.68 1.00
CA VAL A 134 0.82 -7.90 1.80
C VAL A 134 0.22 -6.84 0.91
N VAL A 135 -1.10 -6.85 0.78
CA VAL A 135 -1.87 -5.77 0.15
C VAL A 135 -1.97 -4.65 1.16
N THR A 136 -1.18 -3.60 0.98
CA THR A 136 -1.08 -2.47 1.92
C THR A 136 -2.19 -1.45 1.76
N GLU A 137 -2.78 -1.38 0.58
CA GLU A 137 -3.97 -0.58 0.34
C GLU A 137 -4.88 -1.31 -0.64
N SER A 138 -6.15 -1.42 -0.28
CA SER A 138 -7.24 -1.84 -1.16
C SER A 138 -8.55 -1.29 -0.59
N GLY A 139 -9.44 -0.86 -1.47
CA GLY A 139 -10.72 -0.28 -1.06
C GLY A 139 -11.61 0.04 -2.24
N TRP A 140 -12.62 0.86 -1.98
CA TRP A 140 -13.55 1.35 -3.00
C TRP A 140 -14.13 2.69 -2.56
N PRO A 141 -14.23 3.69 -3.46
CA PRO A 141 -14.75 4.99 -3.09
C PRO A 141 -16.28 5.02 -3.02
N TRP A 142 -16.83 5.76 -2.07
CA TRP A 142 -18.29 5.94 -1.96
C TRP A 142 -18.82 7.09 -2.82
N GLN A 143 -17.95 7.96 -3.36
CA GLN A 143 -18.29 9.06 -4.26
C GLN A 143 -17.16 9.31 -5.29
N GLY A 144 -17.49 9.96 -6.39
CA GLY A 144 -16.60 10.21 -7.53
C GLY A 144 -17.32 9.94 -8.85
N ASN A 145 -16.57 9.88 -9.94
CA ASN A 145 -17.04 9.46 -11.25
C ASN A 145 -16.94 7.93 -11.40
N THR A 146 -17.83 7.37 -12.21
CA THR A 146 -17.78 5.97 -12.61
C THR A 146 -16.59 5.70 -13.52
N ASN A 147 -15.88 4.59 -13.27
CA ASN A 147 -14.88 4.01 -14.16
C ASN A 147 -15.42 2.72 -14.78
N GLY A 148 -16.09 2.79 -15.93
CA GLY A 148 -16.67 1.60 -16.56
C GLY A 148 -17.67 0.86 -15.65
N LEU A 149 -17.37 -0.39 -15.27
CA LEU A 149 -18.15 -1.18 -14.31
C LEU A 149 -17.84 -0.84 -12.84
N ALA A 150 -16.74 -0.15 -12.57
CA ALA A 150 -16.36 0.31 -11.24
C ALA A 150 -17.12 1.61 -10.89
N VAL A 151 -18.33 1.43 -10.34
CA VAL A 151 -19.24 2.51 -9.97
C VAL A 151 -19.05 2.86 -8.47
N PRO A 152 -18.69 4.11 -8.11
CA PRO A 152 -18.62 4.52 -6.72
C PRO A 152 -20.02 4.54 -6.08
N GLY A 153 -20.09 4.40 -4.76
CA GLY A 153 -21.35 4.45 -4.02
C GLY A 153 -21.28 3.67 -2.71
N ARG A 154 -22.02 4.09 -1.67
CA ARG A 154 -21.96 3.43 -0.34
C ARG A 154 -22.29 1.93 -0.39
N GLN A 155 -23.28 1.54 -1.19
CA GLN A 155 -23.63 0.12 -1.36
C GLN A 155 -22.52 -0.65 -2.09
N ASN A 156 -21.94 -0.06 -3.13
CA ASN A 156 -20.83 -0.67 -3.88
C ASN A 156 -19.55 -0.74 -3.06
N GLN A 157 -19.25 0.29 -2.26
CA GLN A 157 -18.14 0.28 -1.33
C GLN A 157 -18.28 -0.86 -0.32
N LYS A 158 -19.46 -0.98 0.32
CA LYS A 158 -19.72 -2.10 1.25
C LYS A 158 -19.54 -3.45 0.56
N MET A 159 -20.08 -3.60 -0.65
CA MET A 159 -19.98 -4.84 -1.41
C MET A 159 -18.53 -5.18 -1.80
N ALA A 160 -17.76 -4.19 -2.24
CA ALA A 160 -16.36 -4.36 -2.62
C ALA A 160 -15.49 -4.70 -1.41
N VAL A 161 -15.62 -3.96 -0.30
CA VAL A 161 -14.89 -4.25 0.93
C VAL A 161 -15.22 -5.64 1.46
N GLN A 162 -16.50 -6.03 1.47
CA GLN A 162 -16.90 -7.38 1.87
C GLN A 162 -16.28 -8.45 0.95
N SER A 163 -16.33 -8.25 -0.37
CA SER A 163 -15.71 -9.15 -1.35
C SER A 163 -14.19 -9.28 -1.13
N ILE A 164 -13.48 -8.18 -0.91
CA ILE A 164 -12.03 -8.16 -0.64
C ILE A 164 -11.71 -8.95 0.63
N VAL A 165 -12.46 -8.72 1.71
CA VAL A 165 -12.26 -9.43 2.98
C VAL A 165 -12.57 -10.93 2.84
N ASP A 166 -13.70 -11.29 2.26
CA ASP A 166 -14.15 -12.70 2.21
C ASP A 166 -13.33 -13.56 1.25
N VAL A 167 -12.90 -13.00 0.12
CA VAL A 167 -12.15 -13.75 -0.91
C VAL A 167 -10.66 -13.75 -0.62
N TYR A 168 -10.08 -12.57 -0.38
CA TYR A 168 -8.63 -12.43 -0.22
C TYR A 168 -8.22 -12.43 1.26
N GLY A 169 -8.86 -11.60 2.09
CA GLY A 169 -8.52 -11.46 3.51
C GLY A 169 -8.66 -12.76 4.30
N ALA A 170 -9.76 -13.51 4.08
CA ALA A 170 -10.06 -14.75 4.80
C ALA A 170 -9.04 -15.87 4.51
N THR A 171 -8.41 -15.85 3.34
CA THR A 171 -7.41 -16.84 2.92
C THR A 171 -5.96 -16.35 3.14
N ASN A 172 -5.75 -15.07 3.44
CA ASN A 172 -4.44 -14.44 3.65
C ASN A 172 -4.44 -13.64 4.96
N PRO A 173 -4.53 -14.29 6.15
CA PRO A 173 -4.56 -13.59 7.43
C PRO A 173 -3.31 -12.71 7.62
N GLY A 174 -3.52 -11.44 7.95
CA GLY A 174 -2.43 -10.45 8.08
C GLY A 174 -1.78 -10.03 6.75
N GLY A 175 -2.43 -10.33 5.61
CA GLY A 175 -1.98 -9.97 4.26
C GLY A 175 -2.77 -8.84 3.61
N LEU A 176 -3.65 -8.15 4.35
CA LEU A 176 -4.53 -7.10 3.84
C LEU A 176 -4.66 -5.95 4.84
N ILE A 177 -4.47 -4.73 4.35
CA ILE A 177 -4.79 -3.47 5.03
C ILE A 177 -5.82 -2.74 4.15
N LEU A 178 -6.99 -2.45 4.72
CA LEU A 178 -8.07 -1.76 4.00
C LEU A 178 -7.82 -0.25 3.99
N PHE A 179 -7.97 0.36 2.83
CA PHE A 179 -7.89 1.80 2.62
C PHE A 179 -9.31 2.39 2.51
N THR A 180 -9.77 3.27 3.38
CA THR A 180 -9.14 3.79 4.62
C THR A 180 -10.22 3.94 5.71
N ALA A 181 -9.84 4.28 6.94
CA ALA A 181 -10.79 4.44 8.04
C ALA A 181 -11.75 5.62 7.80
N PHE A 182 -11.22 6.79 7.45
CA PHE A 182 -11.99 8.04 7.29
C PHE A 182 -11.66 8.72 5.98
N ASP A 183 -12.57 9.58 5.51
CA ASP A 183 -12.36 10.38 4.30
C ASP A 183 -11.22 11.39 4.46
N ASP A 184 -10.41 11.53 3.42
CA ASP A 184 -9.28 12.47 3.36
C ASP A 184 -9.68 13.74 2.62
N GLY A 185 -10.43 14.62 3.28
CA GLY A 185 -10.95 15.86 2.67
C GLY A 185 -9.88 16.83 2.14
N TRP A 186 -8.63 16.67 2.58
CA TRP A 186 -7.48 17.46 2.13
C TRP A 186 -6.90 16.99 0.78
N LYS A 187 -7.25 15.78 0.31
CA LYS A 187 -6.79 15.29 -1.00
C LYS A 187 -7.46 16.06 -2.14
N LYS A 188 -6.74 16.21 -3.25
CA LYS A 188 -7.23 16.93 -4.42
C LYS A 188 -8.12 16.01 -5.28
N ALA A 189 -9.31 16.50 -5.63
CA ALA A 189 -10.16 15.82 -6.60
C ALA A 189 -9.64 16.07 -8.02
N GLU A 190 -9.28 15.01 -8.74
CA GLU A 190 -8.69 15.10 -10.07
C GLU A 190 -9.30 14.12 -11.07
N PRO A 191 -9.32 14.43 -12.39
CA PRO A 191 -9.87 13.53 -13.40
C PRO A 191 -9.17 12.16 -13.43
N GLY A 192 -7.85 12.12 -13.22
CA GLY A 192 -7.05 10.89 -13.29
C GLY A 192 -7.40 9.86 -12.23
N THR A 193 -8.02 10.30 -11.12
CA THR A 193 -8.51 9.46 -10.03
C THR A 193 -10.03 9.43 -9.98
N PHE A 194 -10.69 9.79 -11.07
CA PHE A 194 -12.15 9.87 -11.17
C PHE A 194 -12.78 10.76 -10.10
N TYR A 195 -12.06 11.79 -9.63
CA TYR A 195 -12.47 12.68 -8.53
C TYR A 195 -12.83 11.93 -7.24
N ALA A 196 -12.26 10.74 -7.03
CA ALA A 196 -12.64 9.84 -5.95
C ALA A 196 -11.77 9.95 -4.69
N GLU A 197 -10.58 10.56 -4.76
CA GLU A 197 -9.55 10.57 -3.71
C GLU A 197 -10.03 11.00 -2.32
N GLN A 198 -11.04 11.87 -2.23
CA GLN A 198 -11.56 12.36 -0.96
C GLN A 198 -12.55 11.39 -0.28
N PHE A 199 -12.96 10.30 -0.95
CA PHE A 199 -14.19 9.56 -0.61
C PHE A 199 -13.96 8.06 -0.40
N TRP A 200 -12.85 7.66 0.20
CA TRP A 200 -12.49 6.24 0.42
C TRP A 200 -12.77 5.75 1.85
N GLY A 201 -13.18 6.62 2.75
CA GLY A 201 -13.46 6.29 4.15
C GLY A 201 -14.57 5.25 4.29
N MET A 202 -14.32 4.22 5.11
CA MET A 202 -15.34 3.23 5.48
C MET A 202 -16.25 3.72 6.60
N TYR A 203 -15.74 4.63 7.45
CA TYR A 203 -16.47 5.27 8.52
C TYR A 203 -16.75 6.74 8.17
N SER A 204 -17.87 7.26 8.70
CA SER A 204 -18.11 8.69 8.70
C SER A 204 -17.13 9.38 9.66
N SER A 205 -16.51 10.47 9.21
CA SER A 205 -15.75 11.41 10.05
C SER A 205 -16.66 12.15 11.03
#